data_AF-G0QI81-F1
#
_entry.id   AF-G0QI81-F1
#
_cell.length_a   1.000
_cell.length_b   1.000
_cell.length_c   1.000
_cell.angle_alpha   90.00
_cell.angle_beta   90.00
_cell.angle_gamma   90.00
#
_symmetry.space_group_name_H-M   'P 1'
#
loop_
_entity.id
_entity.type
_entity.pdbx_description
1 polymer ?
#
loop_
_entity_poly.entity_id
_entity_poly.type
_entity_poly.pdbx_seq_one_letter_code
_entity_poly.pdbx_strand_id
1 'polypeptide(L)'
;MDLKIKNQGEQDAESVTARLLAERTQPFNLEDRSGYIGEIESKEEGSAALRLSADRSASLKEHNIKIQLRANGDSEEGDESVYTYTDQVDIDLTSRTQSPLIYLGILLAVLVAGFATFRYVRRYDNGDTE
;
A
#
# COMPACT_ATOMS: atom_id res chain seq x y z
N MET A 1 -5.37 -5.30 0.45
CA MET A 1 -5.15 -6.27 1.54
C MET A 1 -6.50 -6.80 1.94
N ASP A 2 -6.65 -8.12 1.96
CA ASP A 2 -7.89 -8.77 2.37
C ASP A 2 -7.74 -9.27 3.81
N LEU A 3 -8.67 -8.89 4.66
CA LEU A 3 -8.71 -9.24 6.08
C LEU A 3 -9.84 -10.23 6.32
N LYS A 4 -9.54 -11.27 7.10
CA LYS A 4 -10.54 -12.17 7.68
C LYS A 4 -10.58 -11.96 9.19
N ILE A 5 -11.77 -11.69 9.70
CA ILE A 5 -12.01 -11.40 11.11
C ILE A 5 -12.94 -12.47 11.63
N LYS A 6 -12.55 -13.15 12.72
CA LYS A 6 -13.36 -14.17 13.37
C LYS A 6 -13.93 -13.65 14.68
N ASN A 7 -15.24 -13.78 14.88
CA ASN A 7 -15.84 -13.58 16.20
C ASN A 7 -15.51 -14.80 17.09
N GLN A 8 -14.77 -14.59 18.17
CA GLN A 8 -14.45 -15.65 19.13
C GLN A 8 -15.38 -15.64 20.34
N GLY A 9 -16.27 -14.66 20.47
CA GLY A 9 -17.27 -14.57 21.53
C GLY A 9 -18.36 -15.64 21.41
N GLU A 10 -19.20 -15.74 22.44
CA GLU A 10 -20.39 -16.61 22.47
C GLU A 10 -21.67 -15.89 22.00
N GLN A 11 -21.58 -14.59 21.73
CA GLN A 11 -22.67 -13.73 21.27
C GLN A 11 -22.24 -13.02 19.98
N ASP A 12 -23.22 -12.45 19.30
CA ASP A 12 -23.00 -11.79 18.02
C ASP A 12 -22.24 -10.48 18.20
N ALA A 13 -21.43 -10.13 17.20
CA ALA A 13 -20.68 -8.89 17.19
C ALA A 13 -21.32 -7.97 16.16
N GLU A 14 -21.88 -6.86 16.62
CA GLU A 14 -22.57 -5.92 15.76
C GLU A 14 -21.63 -4.80 15.27
N SER A 15 -21.96 -4.21 14.11
CA SER A 15 -21.30 -2.99 13.60
C SER A 15 -19.77 -3.09 13.53
N VAL A 16 -19.25 -4.29 13.22
CA VAL A 16 -17.82 -4.58 13.18
C VAL A 16 -17.14 -3.74 12.10
N THR A 17 -16.06 -3.07 12.50
CA THR A 17 -15.25 -2.21 11.63
C THR A 17 -13.77 -2.51 11.85
N ALA A 18 -13.01 -2.63 10.76
CA ALA A 18 -11.56 -2.68 10.79
C ALA A 18 -10.97 -1.31 10.39
N ARG A 19 -9.94 -0.85 11.09
CA ARG A 19 -9.27 0.44 10.83
C ARG A 19 -7.76 0.27 10.80
N LEU A 20 -7.11 0.80 9.76
CA LEU A 20 -5.66 0.86 9.68
C LEU A 20 -5.12 1.99 10.55
N LEU A 21 -4.14 1.66 11.37
CA LEU A 21 -3.39 2.57 12.23
C LEU A 21 -1.94 2.61 11.74
N ALA A 22 -1.73 3.23 10.57
CA ALA A 22 -0.38 3.50 10.09
C ALA A 22 0.23 4.70 10.83
N GLU A 23 1.48 4.55 11.26
CA GLU A 23 2.25 5.64 11.86
C GLU A 23 2.75 6.59 10.77
N ARG A 24 2.86 7.89 11.07
CA ARG A 24 3.24 8.92 10.07
C ARG A 24 4.61 8.69 9.42
N THR A 25 5.47 7.91 10.09
CA THR A 25 6.82 7.57 9.66
C THR A 25 6.86 6.34 8.75
N GLN A 26 5.77 5.58 8.68
CA GLN A 26 5.71 4.38 7.86
C GLN A 26 5.55 4.76 6.39
N PRO A 27 6.21 4.03 5.47
CA PRO A 27 6.25 4.39 4.05
C PRO A 27 5.01 3.87 3.31
N PHE A 28 3.82 4.10 3.89
CA PHE A 28 2.55 3.63 3.35
C PHE A 28 1.59 4.80 3.19
N ASN A 29 0.98 4.88 2.02
CA ASN A 29 -0.20 5.69 1.78
C ASN A 29 -1.45 4.82 1.95
N LEU A 30 -2.40 5.29 2.75
CA LEU A 30 -3.65 4.58 2.99
C LEU A 30 -4.73 5.17 2.10
N GLU A 31 -5.15 4.42 1.06
CA GLU A 31 -6.32 4.81 0.27
C GLU A 31 -7.60 4.56 1.06
N ASP A 32 -7.71 3.42 1.73
CA ASP A 32 -8.82 3.09 2.62
C ASP A 32 -8.31 3.03 4.07
N ARG A 33 -8.82 3.91 4.93
CA ARG A 33 -8.43 3.94 6.35
C ARG A 33 -9.22 2.95 7.20
N SER A 34 -10.40 2.56 6.76
CA SER A 34 -11.30 1.66 7.47
C SER A 34 -12.23 0.93 6.53
N GLY A 35 -12.70 -0.23 6.95
CA GLY A 35 -13.66 -1.06 6.24
C GLY A 35 -14.74 -1.51 7.21
N TYR A 36 -16.00 -1.34 6.81
CA TYR A 36 -17.15 -1.84 7.55
C TYR A 36 -17.40 -3.30 7.15
N ILE A 37 -17.52 -4.16 8.15
CA ILE A 37 -17.74 -5.60 7.98
C ILE A 37 -19.21 -5.94 8.23
N GLY A 38 -19.85 -5.24 9.17
CA GLY A 38 -21.23 -5.48 9.55
C GLY A 38 -21.34 -6.34 10.79
N GLU A 39 -22.32 -7.21 10.81
CA GLU A 39 -22.53 -8.16 11.89
C GLU A 39 -21.70 -9.43 11.64
N ILE A 40 -21.18 -10.01 12.71
CA ILE A 40 -20.50 -11.31 12.66
C ILE A 40 -21.09 -12.17 13.78
N GLU A 41 -21.86 -13.19 13.37
CA GLU A 41 -22.45 -14.16 14.28
C GLU A 41 -21.38 -14.84 15.17
N SER A 42 -21.81 -15.36 16.31
CA SER A 42 -20.93 -16.09 17.20
C SER A 42 -20.18 -17.21 16.45
N LYS A 43 -18.85 -17.23 16.62
CA LYS A 43 -17.92 -18.19 15.98
C LYS A 43 -17.77 -18.07 14.46
N GLU A 44 -18.45 -17.12 13.81
CA GLU A 44 -18.37 -16.90 12.37
C GLU A 44 -17.25 -15.92 11.96
N GLU A 45 -17.08 -15.76 10.63
CA GLU A 45 -16.05 -14.93 10.02
C GLU A 45 -16.63 -13.86 9.09
N GLY A 46 -16.16 -12.63 9.25
CA GLY A 46 -16.39 -11.51 8.35
C GLY A 46 -15.13 -11.18 7.54
N SER A 47 -15.30 -10.49 6.41
CA SER A 47 -14.18 -10.07 5.55
C SER A 47 -14.22 -8.58 5.23
N ALA A 48 -13.03 -7.97 5.12
CA ALA A 48 -12.87 -6.59 4.66
C ALA A 48 -11.69 -6.45 3.71
N ALA A 49 -11.84 -5.63 2.67
CA ALA A 49 -10.75 -5.26 1.79
C ALA A 49 -10.32 -3.81 2.08
N LEU A 50 -9.03 -3.61 2.36
CA LEU A 50 -8.43 -2.29 2.58
C LEU A 50 -7.31 -2.05 1.57
N ARG A 51 -7.36 -0.90 0.90
CA ARG A 51 -6.31 -0.48 -0.04
C ARG A 51 -5.27 0.39 0.65
N LEU A 52 -4.02 0.01 0.45
CA LEU A 52 -2.83 0.76 0.82
C LEU A 52 -1.79 0.62 -0.30
N SER A 53 -0.93 1.61 -0.46
CA SER A 53 0.20 1.58 -1.37
C SER A 53 1.50 1.92 -0.65
N ALA A 54 2.59 1.27 -1.07
CA ALA A 54 3.92 1.54 -0.53
C ALA A 54 4.59 2.68 -1.28
N ASP A 55 5.29 3.55 -0.55
CA ASP A 55 6.06 4.63 -1.16
C ASP A 55 7.18 4.07 -2.04
N ARG A 56 7.50 4.82 -3.11
CA ARG A 56 8.60 4.46 -4.01
C ARG A 56 9.95 4.37 -3.30
N SER A 57 10.13 5.04 -2.18
CA SER A 57 11.35 5.01 -1.36
C SER A 57 11.30 3.99 -0.22
N ALA A 58 10.19 3.24 -0.07
CA ALA A 58 10.07 2.23 0.97
C ALA A 58 11.22 1.22 0.89
N SER A 59 11.78 0.87 2.05
CA SER A 59 12.78 -0.18 2.16
C SER A 59 12.13 -1.53 1.87
N LEU A 60 12.79 -2.34 1.05
CA LEU A 60 12.36 -3.70 0.72
C LEU A 60 12.67 -4.64 1.89
N LYS A 61 11.71 -4.74 2.81
CA LYS A 61 11.75 -5.57 4.02
C LYS A 61 10.32 -5.78 4.51
N GLU A 62 10.18 -6.54 5.57
CA GLU A 62 8.95 -6.65 6.34
C GLU A 62 8.64 -5.32 7.06
N HIS A 63 7.38 -4.91 7.01
CA HIS A 63 6.84 -3.81 7.80
C HIS A 63 5.56 -4.27 8.48
N ASN A 64 5.34 -3.84 9.71
CA ASN A 64 4.10 -4.10 10.42
C ASN A 64 3.11 -2.93 10.26
N ILE A 65 1.83 -3.21 10.10
CA ILE A 65 0.78 -2.19 10.22
C ILE A 65 -0.20 -2.63 11.30
N LYS A 66 -0.54 -1.71 12.20
CA LYS A 66 -1.55 -1.97 13.22
C LYS A 66 -2.94 -1.89 12.61
N ILE A 67 -3.80 -2.83 12.99
CA ILE A 67 -5.21 -2.86 12.63
C ILE A 67 -6.01 -2.83 13.91
N GLN A 68 -6.93 -1.89 14.01
CA GLN A 68 -7.89 -1.82 15.09
C GLN A 68 -9.23 -2.37 14.63
N LEU A 69 -9.74 -3.37 15.34
CA LEU A 69 -11.11 -3.86 15.21
C LEU A 69 -11.96 -3.16 16.28
N ARG A 70 -13.14 -2.70 15.88
CA ARG A 70 -14.17 -2.18 16.78
C ARG A 70 -15.48 -2.88 16.48
N ALA A 71 -16.18 -3.32 17.51
CA ALA A 71 -17.50 -3.93 17.42
C ALA A 71 -18.38 -3.42 18.57
N ASN A 72 -19.69 -3.45 18.37
CA ASN A 72 -20.65 -3.34 19.46
C ASN A 72 -21.02 -4.75 19.93
N GLY A 73 -21.41 -4.89 21.19
CA GLY A 73 -22.02 -6.11 21.71
C GLY A 73 -23.37 -6.42 21.07
N ASP A 74 -23.89 -7.60 21.38
CA ASP A 74 -25.20 -8.07 20.94
C ASP A 74 -26.30 -7.33 21.69
N SER A 75 -26.96 -6.41 20.99
CA SER A 75 -28.00 -5.57 21.58
C SER A 75 -29.29 -6.34 21.87
N GLU A 76 -29.53 -7.46 21.17
CA GLU A 76 -30.69 -8.32 21.39
C GLU A 76 -30.56 -9.09 22.71
N GLU A 77 -29.33 -9.47 23.08
CA GLU A 77 -28.98 -10.06 24.38
C GLU A 77 -28.74 -9.01 25.49
N GLY A 78 -28.91 -7.72 25.17
CA GLY A 78 -28.81 -6.61 26.10
C GLY A 78 -27.38 -6.10 26.37
N ASP A 79 -26.42 -6.42 25.50
CA ASP A 79 -25.05 -5.94 25.57
C ASP A 79 -24.84 -4.67 24.73
N GLU A 80 -24.91 -3.51 25.38
CA GLU A 80 -24.65 -2.21 24.75
C GLU A 80 -23.16 -1.81 24.77
N SER A 81 -22.26 -2.74 25.10
CA SER A 81 -20.83 -2.46 25.21
C SER A 81 -20.16 -2.22 23.86
N VAL A 82 -19.02 -1.52 23.89
CA VAL A 82 -18.16 -1.35 22.71
C VAL A 82 -16.84 -2.05 22.96
N TYR A 83 -16.53 -3.00 22.09
CA TYR A 83 -15.28 -3.75 22.11
C TYR A 83 -14.29 -3.16 21.13
N THR A 84 -13.03 -3.09 21.54
CA THR A 84 -11.94 -2.68 20.67
C THR A 84 -10.76 -3.61 20.86
N TYR A 85 -10.24 -4.11 19.76
CA TYR A 85 -9.06 -4.97 19.72
C TYR A 85 -8.06 -4.36 18.74
N THR A 86 -6.77 -4.50 19.00
CA THR A 86 -5.72 -4.00 18.10
C THR A 86 -4.67 -5.07 17.90
N ASP A 87 -4.40 -5.37 16.64
CA ASP A 87 -3.41 -6.37 16.23
C ASP A 87 -2.43 -5.76 15.21
N GLN A 88 -1.37 -6.50 14.90
CA GLN A 88 -0.38 -6.13 13.90
C GLN A 88 -0.37 -7.15 12.76
N VAL A 89 -0.35 -6.63 11.52
CA VAL A 89 -0.21 -7.44 10.32
C VAL A 89 1.08 -7.08 9.61
N ASP A 90 1.82 -8.11 9.22
CA ASP A 90 3.10 -7.96 8.51
C ASP A 90 2.87 -7.87 6.99
N ILE A 91 3.59 -6.94 6.37
CA ILE A 91 3.56 -6.65 4.94
C ILE A 91 4.98 -6.72 4.40
N ASP A 92 5.21 -7.71 3.54
CA ASP A 92 6.50 -7.93 2.89
C ASP A 92 6.63 -7.14 1.58
N LEU A 93 7.57 -6.20 1.56
CA LEU A 93 7.96 -5.50 0.33
C LEU A 93 9.17 -6.19 -0.30
N THR A 94 8.91 -7.06 -1.29
CA THR A 94 9.95 -7.90 -1.92
C THR A 94 10.55 -7.30 -3.19
N SER A 95 9.82 -6.46 -3.90
CA SER A 95 10.28 -5.89 -5.17
C SER A 95 9.70 -4.51 -5.44
N ARG A 96 10.36 -3.77 -6.33
CA ARG A 96 9.93 -2.46 -6.78
C ARG A 96 9.63 -2.50 -8.27
N THR A 97 8.45 -2.06 -8.67
CA THR A 97 8.11 -1.89 -10.08
C THR A 97 9.01 -0.81 -10.69
N GLN A 98 9.92 -1.20 -11.58
CA GLN A 98 10.71 -0.28 -12.39
C GLN A 98 9.98 -0.02 -13.71
N SER A 99 9.81 1.25 -14.09
CA SER A 99 9.15 1.60 -15.35
C SER A 99 10.12 1.43 -16.53
N PRO A 100 9.77 0.66 -17.57
CA PRO A 100 10.62 0.48 -18.74
C PRO A 100 10.85 1.79 -19.53
N LEU A 101 9.98 2.79 -19.36
CA LEU A 101 10.09 4.10 -20.01
C LEU A 101 11.34 4.87 -19.57
N ILE A 102 11.86 4.62 -18.37
CA ILE A 102 13.09 5.25 -17.90
C ILE A 102 14.28 4.84 -18.78
N TYR A 103 14.37 3.56 -19.13
CA TYR A 103 15.42 3.06 -20.02
C TYR A 103 15.28 3.61 -21.44
N LEU A 104 14.05 3.75 -21.95
CA LEU A 104 13.79 4.36 -23.25
C LEU A 104 14.21 5.84 -23.28
N GLY A 105 13.92 6.58 -22.20
CA GLY A 105 14.34 7.97 -22.06
C GLY A 105 15.87 8.14 -22.03
N ILE A 106 16.57 7.27 -21.28
CA ILE A 106 18.04 7.26 -21.24
C ILE A 106 18.61 6.95 -22.63
N LEU A 107 18.07 5.95 -23.35
CA LEU A 107 18.52 5.61 -24.70
C LEU A 107 18.37 6.79 -25.67
N LEU A 108 17.22 7.47 -25.66
CA LEU A 108 16.99 8.65 -26.50
C LEU A 108 17.94 9.79 -26.16
N ALA A 109 18.21 10.05 -24.88
CA ALA A 109 19.16 11.07 -24.47
C ALA A 109 20.58 10.78 -24.99
N VAL A 110 21.02 9.51 -24.92
CA VAL A 110 22.31 9.07 -25.46
C VAL A 110 22.36 9.23 -26.98
N LEU A 111 21.30 8.87 -27.71
CA LEU A 111 21.23 9.03 -29.16
C LEU A 111 21.30 10.50 -29.59
N VAL A 112 20.58 11.39 -28.90
CA VAL A 112 20.60 12.83 -29.18
C VAL A 112 21.98 13.42 -28.87
N ALA A 113 22.58 13.06 -27.73
CA ALA A 113 23.92 13.50 -27.37
C ALA A 113 24.97 13.01 -28.39
N GLY A 114 24.92 11.73 -28.76
CA GLY A 114 25.79 11.15 -29.79
C GLY A 114 25.63 11.84 -31.14
N PHE A 115 24.40 12.10 -31.56
CA PHE A 115 24.12 12.82 -32.81
C PHE A 115 24.61 14.28 -32.78
N ALA A 116 24.44 14.98 -31.66
CA ALA A 116 24.94 16.35 -31.46
C ALA A 116 26.47 16.39 -31.52
N THR A 117 27.15 15.48 -30.82
CA THR A 117 28.62 15.36 -30.86
C THR A 117 29.12 15.03 -32.26
N PHE A 118 28.48 14.09 -32.97
CA PHE A 118 28.82 13.76 -34.35
C PHE A 118 28.67 14.98 -35.29
N ARG A 119 27.56 15.74 -35.15
CA ARG A 119 27.34 16.99 -35.91
C ARG A 119 28.38 18.06 -35.59
N TYR A 120 28.85 18.14 -34.35
CA TYR A 120 29.84 19.13 -33.92
C TYR A 120 31.23 18.81 -34.48
N VAL A 121 31.69 17.56 -34.34
CA VAL A 121 32.99 17.10 -34.86
C VAL A 121 33.04 17.22 -36.39
N ARG A 122 31.97 16.82 -37.09
CA ARG A 122 31.91 16.93 -38.56
C ARG A 122 31.94 18.39 -39.07
N ARG A 123 31.54 19.36 -38.24
CA ARG A 123 31.67 20.79 -38.59
C ARG A 123 33.07 21.33 -38.35
N TYR A 124 33.82 20.76 -37.39
CA TYR A 124 35.19 21.14 -37.12
C TYR A 124 36.13 20.68 -38.25
N ASP A 125 36.01 19.44 -38.72
CA ASP A 125 36.86 18.87 -39.79
C ASP A 125 36.72 19.58 -41.16
N ASN A 126 35.57 20.20 -41.43
CA ASN A 126 35.33 20.93 -42.68
C ASN A 126 35.87 22.39 -42.65
N GLY A 127 36.51 22.82 -41.57
CA GLY A 127 37.02 24.19 -41.38
C GLY A 127 38.46 24.43 -41.82
N ASP A 128 39.24 23.38 -42.11
CA ASP A 128 40.70 23.48 -42.38
C ASP A 128 41.06 23.34 -43.88
N THR A 129 40.12 23.66 -44.77
CA THR A 129 40.40 23.76 -46.22
C THR A 129 40.06 25.15 -46.75
N GLU A 130 40.91 26.12 -46.41
CA GLU A 130 41.13 27.34 -47.19
C GLU A 130 42.63 27.52 -47.46
#